data_AF-A0A934DRI8-F1
#
_entry.id   AF-A0A934DRI8-F1
#
_cell.length_a   1.000
_cell.length_b   1.000
_cell.length_c   1.000
_cell.angle_alpha   90.00
_cell.angle_beta   90.00
_cell.angle_gamma   90.00
#
_symmetry.space_group_name_H-M   'P 1'
#
loop_
_entity.id
_entity.type
_entity.pdbx_description
1 polymer ?
#
loop_
_entity_poly.entity_id
_entity_poly.type
_entity_poly.pdbx_seq_one_letter_code
_entity_poly.pdbx_strand_id
1 'polypeptide(L)'
;MSRLYSILGYVGAVLSVVAMLLTPFVLMRLFSRAVAATGIQPDPIYSGGDLAARLPRNGYVIEVNHPVVPKAPLSPVSKFVQLTWTPAAALPGRVQDEVDIDQDGRPDLIARFDVPQDGKTELRVDVEPIGSSRARPLHNATRDSMDALITRVRGGIVVRVPLAD
;
A
#
# COMPACT_ATOMS: atom_id res chain seq x y z
N MET A 1 15.48 -45.13 -37.25
CA MET A 1 16.15 -43.83 -36.98
C MET A 1 15.22 -42.64 -37.15
N SER A 2 14.35 -42.57 -38.17
CA SER A 2 13.43 -41.42 -38.40
C SER A 2 12.54 -41.05 -37.20
N ARG A 3 11.95 -42.03 -36.51
CA ARG A 3 11.09 -41.78 -35.34
C ARG A 3 11.81 -41.12 -34.17
N LEU A 4 13.09 -41.42 -33.97
CA LEU A 4 13.90 -40.84 -32.89
C LEU A 4 14.15 -39.34 -33.16
N TYR A 5 14.47 -39.00 -34.42
CA TYR A 5 14.61 -37.60 -34.84
C TYR A 5 13.30 -36.81 -34.71
N SER A 6 12.16 -37.41 -35.05
CA SER A 6 10.86 -36.77 -34.87
C SER A 6 10.53 -36.52 -33.39
N ILE A 7 10.77 -37.50 -32.51
CA ILE A 7 10.56 -37.35 -31.06
C ILE A 7 11.46 -36.23 -30.51
N LEU A 8 12.74 -36.20 -30.89
CA LEU A 8 13.64 -35.12 -30.48
C LEU A 8 13.16 -33.74 -30.96
N GLY A 9 12.66 -33.64 -32.19
CA GLY A 9 12.10 -32.40 -32.73
C GLY A 9 10.89 -31.91 -31.93
N TYR A 10 9.94 -32.79 -31.63
CA TYR A 10 8.76 -32.43 -30.84
C TYR A 10 9.10 -32.06 -29.39
N VAL A 11 10.02 -32.79 -28.75
CA VAL A 11 10.50 -32.45 -27.40
C VAL A 11 11.19 -31.09 -27.39
N GLY A 12 12.03 -30.80 -28.39
CA GLY A 12 12.68 -29.50 -28.54
C GLY A 12 11.70 -28.34 -28.73
N ALA A 13 10.63 -28.55 -29.51
CA ALA A 13 9.57 -27.56 -29.71
C ALA A 13 8.81 -27.27 -28.40
N VAL A 14 8.42 -28.33 -27.66
CA VAL A 14 7.74 -28.18 -26.37
C VAL A 14 8.63 -27.44 -25.37
N LEU A 15 9.91 -27.80 -25.27
CA LEU A 15 10.86 -27.11 -24.38
C LEU A 15 11.04 -25.64 -24.75
N SER A 16 11.08 -25.32 -26.04
CA SER A 16 11.19 -23.94 -26.52
C SER A 16 9.97 -23.10 -26.13
N VAL A 17 8.76 -23.66 -26.27
CA VAL A 17 7.52 -23.00 -25.85
C VAL A 17 7.50 -22.80 -24.34
N VAL A 18 7.87 -23.81 -23.55
CA VAL A 18 7.96 -23.69 -22.09
C VAL A 18 8.98 -22.62 -21.68
N ALA A 19 10.16 -22.61 -22.31
CA ALA A 19 11.18 -21.60 -22.06
C ALA A 19 10.66 -20.19 -22.39
N MET A 20 10.01 -20.01 -23.54
CA MET A 20 9.40 -18.73 -23.94
C MET A 20 8.36 -18.25 -22.93
N LEU A 21 7.51 -19.15 -22.40
CA LEU A 21 6.49 -18.81 -21.40
C LEU A 21 7.09 -18.47 -20.03
N LEU A 22 8.20 -19.10 -19.65
CA LEU A 22 8.84 -18.89 -18.33
C LEU A 22 9.83 -17.73 -18.33
N THR A 23 10.42 -17.39 -19.47
CA THR A 23 11.45 -16.35 -19.61
C THR A 23 11.03 -15.00 -19.01
N PRO A 24 9.81 -14.46 -19.25
CA PRO A 24 9.39 -13.19 -18.66
C PRO A 24 9.42 -13.20 -17.13
N PHE A 25 8.99 -14.30 -16.49
CA PHE A 25 8.95 -14.39 -15.03
C PHE A 25 10.34 -14.47 -14.40
N VAL A 26 11.24 -15.24 -15.04
CA VAL A 26 12.63 -15.37 -14.57
C VAL A 26 13.39 -14.07 -14.76
N LEU A 27 13.29 -13.46 -15.96
CA LEU A 27 13.94 -12.19 -16.26
C LEU A 27 13.37 -11.05 -15.41
N MET A 28 12.07 -10.98 -15.18
CA MET A 28 11.48 -9.92 -14.36
C MET A 28 11.90 -10.02 -12.90
N ARG A 29 12.00 -11.24 -12.34
CA ARG A 29 12.54 -11.43 -10.98
C ARG A 29 14.02 -11.08 -10.88
N LEU A 30 14.81 -11.43 -11.90
CA LEU A 30 16.23 -11.04 -11.96
C LEU A 30 16.37 -9.53 -12.06
N PHE A 31 15.58 -8.90 -12.93
CA PHE A 31 15.55 -7.46 -13.14
C PHE A 31 15.14 -6.71 -11.87
N SER A 32 14.07 -7.13 -11.20
CA SER A 32 13.64 -6.48 -9.96
C SER A 32 14.71 -6.55 -8.86
N ARG A 33 15.45 -7.66 -8.78
CA ARG A 33 16.57 -7.81 -7.84
C ARG A 33 17.76 -6.93 -8.23
N ALA A 34 18.07 -6.84 -9.52
CA ALA A 34 19.14 -5.99 -10.01
C ALA A 34 18.85 -4.51 -9.72
N VAL A 35 17.62 -4.05 -9.98
CA VAL A 35 17.18 -2.67 -9.65
C VAL A 35 17.17 -2.44 -8.14
N ALA A 36 16.73 -3.42 -7.34
CA ALA A 36 16.82 -3.28 -5.88
C ALA A 36 18.27 -3.18 -5.39
N ALA A 37 19.20 -3.89 -6.03
CA ALA A 37 20.63 -3.86 -5.69
C ALA A 37 21.32 -2.54 -6.05
N THR A 38 20.77 -1.74 -6.97
CA THR A 38 21.32 -0.40 -7.26
C THR A 38 20.92 0.64 -6.21
N GLY A 39 20.10 0.28 -5.21
CA GLY A 39 19.60 1.20 -4.20
C GLY A 39 18.51 2.14 -4.70
N ILE A 40 18.01 1.94 -5.93
CA ILE A 40 16.85 2.69 -6.44
C ILE A 40 15.62 2.26 -5.64
N GLN A 41 15.06 3.19 -4.89
CA GLN A 41 13.82 2.99 -4.14
C GLN A 41 12.63 3.56 -4.92
N PRO A 42 11.44 2.95 -4.84
CA PRO A 42 10.21 3.57 -5.31
C PRO A 42 10.01 4.93 -4.64
N ASP A 43 9.52 5.91 -5.39
CA ASP A 43 9.27 7.23 -4.81
C ASP A 43 8.22 7.14 -3.67
N PRO A 44 8.42 7.85 -2.54
CA PRO A 44 7.50 7.86 -1.40
C PRO A 44 6.03 8.14 -1.73
N ILE A 45 5.74 8.86 -2.82
CA ILE A 45 4.37 9.07 -3.29
C ILE A 45 3.65 7.75 -3.60
N TYR A 46 4.39 6.75 -4.08
CA TYR A 46 3.85 5.43 -4.42
C TYR A 46 3.92 4.43 -3.27
N SER A 47 4.99 4.43 -2.47
CA SER A 47 5.11 3.53 -1.31
C SER A 47 4.30 4.00 -0.09
N GLY A 48 4.00 5.29 -0.02
CA GLY A 48 3.43 5.95 1.15
C GLY A 48 4.46 6.33 2.22
N GLY A 49 5.74 6.40 1.85
CA GLY A 49 6.82 6.78 2.76
C GLY A 49 7.34 5.64 3.64
N ASP A 50 8.36 5.96 4.44
CA ASP A 50 8.98 5.03 5.38
C ASP A 50 8.18 4.94 6.69
N LEU A 51 8.27 3.80 7.37
CA LEU A 51 7.60 3.59 8.66
C LEU A 51 8.19 4.50 9.74
N ALA A 52 7.35 5.28 10.40
CA ALA A 52 7.73 6.18 11.49
C ALA A 52 7.40 5.57 12.86
N ALA A 53 6.20 5.02 13.04
CA ALA A 53 5.73 4.46 14.31
C ALA A 53 4.82 3.24 14.12
N ARG A 54 4.70 2.47 15.20
CA ARG A 54 3.73 1.38 15.35
C ARG A 54 2.93 1.61 16.62
N LEU A 55 1.61 1.73 16.47
CA LEU A 55 0.68 1.90 17.58
C LEU A 55 -0.05 0.57 17.80
N PRO A 56 0.36 -0.25 18.78
CA PRO A 56 -0.31 -1.52 19.05
C PRO A 56 -1.73 -1.28 19.56
N ARG A 57 -2.64 -2.17 19.15
CA ARG A 57 -4.03 -2.26 19.60
C ARG A 57 -4.33 -3.72 19.95
N ASN A 58 -5.54 -4.00 20.42
CA ASN A 58 -5.94 -5.36 20.75
C ASN A 58 -6.19 -6.17 19.46
N GLY A 59 -5.22 -6.97 19.06
CA GLY A 59 -5.30 -7.89 17.90
C GLY A 59 -4.77 -7.33 16.58
N TYR A 60 -4.51 -6.02 16.49
CA TYR A 60 -3.94 -5.38 15.30
C TYR A 60 -2.96 -4.27 15.69
N VAL A 61 -2.23 -3.74 14.71
CA VAL A 61 -1.32 -2.61 14.83
C VAL A 61 -1.68 -1.56 13.79
N ILE A 62 -1.53 -0.29 14.18
CA ILE A 62 -1.58 0.85 13.27
C ILE A 62 -0.13 1.22 12.97
N GLU A 63 0.28 1.05 11.72
CA GLU A 63 1.57 1.51 11.22
C GLU A 63 1.39 2.93 10.68
N VAL A 64 2.17 3.87 11.21
CA VAL A 64 2.17 5.28 10.83
C VAL A 64 3.46 5.55 10.07
N ASN A 65 3.33 5.98 8.82
CA ASN A 65 4.49 6.34 8.00
C ASN A 65 4.88 7.81 8.19
N HIS A 66 6.10 8.17 7.83
CA HIS A 66 6.53 9.55 7.76
C HIS A 66 5.69 10.33 6.72
N PRO A 67 5.41 11.62 6.95
CA PRO A 67 4.77 12.48 5.97
C PRO A 67 5.49 12.46 4.62
N VAL A 68 4.74 12.21 3.55
CA VAL A 68 5.22 12.25 2.18
C VAL A 68 5.04 13.66 1.65
N VAL A 69 6.15 14.29 1.27
CA VAL A 69 6.17 15.61 0.63
C VAL A 69 6.46 15.44 -0.87
N PRO A 70 5.59 15.95 -1.77
CA PRO A 70 5.85 15.89 -3.19
C PRO A 70 7.11 16.67 -3.57
N LYS A 71 7.99 16.05 -4.37
CA LYS A 71 9.24 16.68 -4.81
C LYS A 71 9.06 17.65 -5.98
N ALA A 72 8.00 17.46 -6.77
CA ALA A 72 7.75 18.23 -7.98
C ALA A 72 6.85 19.46 -7.69
N PRO A 73 7.22 20.68 -8.12
CA PRO A 73 6.45 21.90 -7.87
C PRO A 73 5.01 21.89 -8.43
N LEU A 74 4.75 21.05 -9.44
CA LEU A 74 3.46 20.90 -10.10
C LEU A 74 2.85 19.52 -9.86
N SER A 75 3.23 18.85 -8.77
CA SER A 75 2.63 17.57 -8.40
C SER A 75 1.14 17.75 -8.13
N PRO A 76 0.25 16.95 -8.76
CA PRO A 76 -1.18 16.96 -8.43
C PRO A 76 -1.47 16.29 -7.08
N VAL A 77 -0.51 15.56 -6.52
CA VAL A 77 -0.61 14.91 -5.21
C VAL A 77 -0.15 15.91 -4.16
N SER A 78 -0.98 16.18 -3.15
CA SER A 78 -0.61 17.02 -1.99
C SER A 78 0.26 16.25 -1.01
N LYS A 79 0.80 16.93 0.00
CA LYS A 79 1.44 16.29 1.15
C LYS A 79 0.44 15.38 1.87
N PHE A 80 0.86 14.19 2.29
CA PHE A 80 0.00 13.24 3.00
C PHE A 80 0.77 12.37 3.98
N VAL A 81 0.05 11.72 4.88
CA VAL A 81 0.56 10.63 5.73
C VAL A 81 -0.17 9.33 5.40
N GLN A 82 0.55 8.20 5.41
CA GLN A 82 -0.04 6.88 5.22
C GLN A 82 -0.17 6.16 6.56
N LEU A 83 -1.36 5.63 6.81
CA LEU A 83 -1.73 4.85 7.97
C LEU A 83 -2.12 3.45 7.52
N THR A 84 -1.64 2.41 8.18
CA THR A 84 -1.96 1.02 7.83
C THR A 84 -2.41 0.23 9.05
N TRP A 85 -3.63 -0.30 8.99
CA TRP A 85 -4.18 -1.21 9.98
C TRP A 85 -3.92 -2.65 9.55
N THR A 86 -3.18 -3.40 10.37
CA THR A 86 -2.81 -4.79 10.03
C THR A 86 -2.77 -5.70 11.28
N PRO A 87 -3.23 -6.96 11.19
CA PRO A 87 -3.92 -7.56 10.05
C PRO A 87 -5.39 -7.13 10.00
N ALA A 88 -5.94 -6.94 8.80
CA ALA A 88 -7.34 -6.56 8.58
C ALA A 88 -8.33 -7.62 9.11
N ALA A 89 -7.92 -8.89 9.16
CA ALA A 89 -8.74 -9.98 9.69
C ALA A 89 -8.98 -9.89 11.21
N ALA A 90 -8.16 -9.12 11.93
CA ALA A 90 -8.31 -8.90 13.36
C ALA A 90 -9.01 -7.57 13.70
N LEU A 91 -9.42 -6.80 12.69
CA LEU A 91 -10.10 -5.54 12.93
C LEU A 91 -11.55 -5.78 13.38
N PRO A 92 -12.07 -4.95 14.30
CA PRO A 92 -13.49 -4.95 14.63
C PRO A 92 -14.32 -4.57 13.39
N GLY A 93 -15.61 -4.90 13.41
CA GLY A 93 -16.52 -4.56 12.31
C GLY A 93 -16.63 -3.05 12.03
N ARG A 94 -16.30 -2.22 13.04
CA ARG A 94 -16.15 -0.77 12.91
C ARG A 94 -14.90 -0.33 13.64
N VAL A 95 -14.04 0.41 12.96
CA VAL A 95 -12.81 1.01 13.49
C VAL A 95 -13.08 2.46 13.85
N GLN A 96 -12.58 2.87 15.02
CA GLN A 96 -12.50 4.25 15.47
C GLN A 96 -11.23 4.40 16.29
N ASP A 97 -10.16 4.88 15.66
CA ASP A 97 -8.84 4.97 16.28
C ASP A 97 -8.36 6.42 16.32
N GLU A 98 -7.87 6.81 17.49
CA GLU A 98 -7.05 8.00 17.68
C GLU A 98 -5.62 7.69 17.25
N VAL A 99 -5.05 8.57 16.41
CA VAL A 99 -3.72 8.40 15.82
C VAL A 99 -2.91 9.66 16.03
N ASP A 100 -1.73 9.50 16.60
CA ASP A 100 -0.66 10.48 16.70
C ASP A 100 0.24 10.31 15.46
N ILE A 101 0.26 11.32 14.58
CA ILE A 101 1.00 11.27 13.30
C ILE A 101 2.33 11.99 13.36
N ASP A 102 2.52 12.91 14.31
CA ASP A 102 3.77 13.67 14.50
C ASP A 102 4.65 13.15 15.65
N GLN A 103 4.15 12.19 16.41
CA GLN A 103 4.80 11.50 17.53
C GLN A 103 5.04 12.38 18.76
N ASP A 104 4.21 13.40 18.99
CA ASP A 104 4.28 14.26 20.17
C ASP A 104 3.65 13.63 21.44
N GLY A 105 3.05 12.44 21.31
CA GLY A 105 2.37 11.71 22.37
C GLY A 105 0.90 12.09 22.53
N ARG A 106 0.35 12.92 21.66
CA ARG A 106 -1.06 13.34 21.65
C ARG A 106 -1.70 12.93 20.32
N PRO A 107 -2.96 12.48 20.35
CA PRO A 107 -3.69 12.21 19.11
C PRO A 107 -3.86 13.45 18.23
N ASP A 108 -3.53 13.29 16.97
CA ASP A 108 -3.68 14.29 15.91
C ASP A 108 -5.01 14.18 15.17
N LEU A 109 -5.53 12.95 15.05
CA LEU A 109 -6.74 12.68 14.29
C LEU A 109 -7.50 11.46 14.81
N ILE A 110 -8.77 11.38 14.44
CA ILE A 110 -9.61 10.19 14.60
C ILE A 110 -9.92 9.64 13.21
N ALA A 111 -9.52 8.40 12.94
CA ALA A 111 -9.89 7.67 11.74
C ALA A 111 -11.06 6.72 12.04
N ARG A 112 -12.14 6.82 11.26
CA ARG A 112 -13.33 5.97 11.38
C ARG A 112 -13.69 5.32 10.06
N PHE A 113 -13.92 4.02 10.08
CA PHE A 113 -14.38 3.27 8.91
C PHE A 113 -15.03 1.95 9.33
N ASP A 114 -15.95 1.46 8.51
CA ASP A 114 -16.48 0.11 8.67
C ASP A 114 -15.55 -0.90 7.99
N VAL A 115 -15.52 -2.12 8.52
CA VAL A 115 -14.75 -3.25 7.97
C VAL A 115 -15.73 -4.32 7.49
N PRO A 116 -16.17 -4.24 6.21
CA PRO A 116 -17.06 -5.24 5.65
C PRO A 116 -16.41 -6.63 5.66
N GLN A 117 -17.23 -7.64 5.98
CA GLN A 117 -16.85 -9.06 5.91
C GLN A 117 -16.58 -9.47 4.45
N ASP A 118 -17.36 -8.94 3.50
CA ASP A 118 -17.08 -9.11 2.08
C ASP A 118 -15.93 -8.19 1.67
N GLY A 119 -14.80 -8.79 1.31
CA GLY A 119 -13.61 -8.06 0.85
C GLY A 119 -13.81 -7.27 -0.44
N LYS A 120 -14.93 -7.46 -1.15
CA LYS A 120 -15.30 -6.70 -2.36
C LYS A 120 -16.10 -5.44 -2.06
N THR A 121 -16.68 -5.32 -0.87
CA THR A 121 -17.40 -4.10 -0.48
C THR A 121 -16.41 -2.94 -0.42
N GLU A 122 -16.79 -1.83 -1.05
CA GLU A 122 -16.01 -0.60 -1.06
C GLU A 122 -15.83 -0.07 0.36
N LEU A 123 -14.58 0.27 0.70
CA LEU A 123 -14.25 0.89 1.99
C LEU A 123 -14.49 2.39 1.91
N ARG A 124 -14.95 2.95 3.03
CA ARG A 124 -15.21 4.39 3.20
C ARG A 124 -14.61 4.84 4.52
N VAL A 125 -13.96 6.00 4.51
CA VAL A 125 -13.28 6.53 5.70
C VAL A 125 -13.69 7.96 6.00
N ASP A 126 -13.91 8.22 7.28
CA ASP A 126 -13.97 9.56 7.84
C ASP A 126 -12.69 9.82 8.64
N VAL A 127 -12.11 10.99 8.45
CA VAL A 127 -10.96 11.46 9.23
C VAL A 127 -11.30 12.82 9.82
N GLU A 128 -11.25 12.90 11.14
CA GLU A 128 -11.47 14.13 11.90
C GLU A 128 -10.16 14.58 12.55
N PRO A 129 -9.62 15.75 12.18
CA PRO A 129 -8.47 16.33 12.86
C PRO A 129 -8.83 16.71 14.31
N ILE A 130 -7.88 16.52 15.22
CA ILE A 130 -7.99 16.90 16.62
C ILE A 130 -7.16 18.17 16.85
N GLY A 131 -7.74 19.15 17.53
CA GLY A 131 -7.04 20.37 17.94
C GLY A 131 -6.42 21.13 16.76
N SER A 132 -5.11 21.40 16.85
CA SER A 132 -4.33 22.12 15.84
C SER A 132 -3.55 21.20 14.91
N SER A 133 -4.00 19.96 14.72
CA SER A 133 -3.32 19.00 13.87
C SER A 133 -3.19 19.48 12.42
N ARG A 134 -2.13 19.03 11.75
CA ARG A 134 -1.90 19.28 10.32
C ARG A 134 -2.75 18.38 9.42
N ALA A 135 -3.46 17.40 9.96
CA ALA A 135 -4.35 16.54 9.18
C ALA A 135 -5.50 17.34 8.56
N ARG A 136 -5.83 17.05 7.29
CA ARG A 136 -7.04 17.57 6.63
C ARG A 136 -8.18 16.59 6.83
N PRO A 137 -9.41 17.09 7.05
CA PRO A 137 -10.56 16.20 7.23
C PRO A 137 -10.88 15.45 5.94
N LEU A 138 -11.32 14.20 6.10
CA LEU A 138 -11.91 13.39 5.05
C LEU A 138 -13.33 13.01 5.47
N HIS A 139 -14.28 13.08 4.54
CA HIS A 139 -15.65 12.68 4.81
C HIS A 139 -16.10 11.63 3.80
N ASN A 140 -16.43 10.44 4.29
CA ASN A 140 -16.90 9.31 3.49
C ASN A 140 -16.01 9.00 2.27
N ALA A 141 -14.70 9.21 2.41
CA ALA A 141 -13.72 9.14 1.33
C ALA A 141 -13.50 7.68 0.90
N THR A 142 -13.28 7.47 -0.40
CA THR A 142 -13.04 6.16 -1.00
C THR A 142 -11.62 6.08 -1.57
N ARG A 143 -11.46 6.11 -2.89
CA ARG A 143 -10.17 6.33 -3.57
C ARG A 143 -10.23 7.63 -4.36
N ASP A 144 -10.46 8.71 -3.63
CA ASP A 144 -10.77 10.00 -4.20
C ASP A 144 -9.54 10.60 -4.91
N SER A 145 -8.33 10.41 -4.34
CA SER A 145 -7.05 10.78 -4.94
C SER A 145 -5.90 9.93 -4.40
N MET A 146 -4.66 10.18 -4.87
CA MET A 146 -3.46 9.47 -4.39
C MET A 146 -3.04 9.85 -2.97
N ASP A 147 -3.46 11.01 -2.49
CA ASP A 147 -3.22 11.57 -1.15
C ASP A 147 -4.42 11.42 -0.20
N ALA A 148 -5.62 11.18 -0.73
CA ALA A 148 -6.86 10.93 0.04
C ALA A 148 -7.51 9.62 -0.41
N LEU A 149 -7.25 8.52 0.32
CA LEU A 149 -7.85 7.24 -0.01
C LEU A 149 -7.95 6.29 1.18
N ILE A 150 -8.78 5.25 1.03
CA ILE A 150 -8.82 4.03 1.81
C ILE A 150 -8.83 2.81 0.87
N THR A 151 -8.04 1.78 1.18
CA THR A 151 -8.01 0.55 0.38
C THR A 151 -7.46 -0.66 1.14
N ARG A 152 -7.80 -1.87 0.70
CA ARG A 152 -7.17 -3.11 1.17
C ARG A 152 -5.86 -3.37 0.43
N VAL A 153 -4.78 -3.66 1.15
CA VAL A 153 -3.47 -4.01 0.59
C VAL A 153 -2.84 -5.11 1.44
N ARG A 154 -2.47 -6.25 0.82
CA ARG A 154 -1.72 -7.35 1.48
C ARG A 154 -2.29 -7.79 2.83
N GLY A 155 -3.61 -7.83 2.95
CA GLY A 155 -4.29 -8.23 4.19
C GLY A 155 -4.36 -7.15 5.27
N GLY A 156 -3.97 -5.90 4.97
CA GLY A 156 -4.21 -4.72 5.80
C GLY A 156 -5.18 -3.73 5.14
N ILE A 157 -5.59 -2.71 5.89
CA ILE A 157 -6.32 -1.55 5.39
C ILE A 157 -5.39 -0.35 5.43
N VAL A 158 -5.21 0.30 4.29
CA VAL A 158 -4.37 1.50 4.13
C VAL A 158 -5.28 2.70 4.01
N VAL A 159 -4.99 3.76 4.76
CA VAL A 159 -5.61 5.08 4.61
C VAL A 159 -4.50 6.09 4.34
N ARG A 160 -4.72 6.97 3.37
CA ARG A 160 -3.88 8.16 3.15
C ARG A 160 -4.67 9.39 3.54
N VAL A 161 -4.06 10.21 4.40
CA VAL A 161 -4.66 11.42 4.95
C VAL A 161 -3.86 12.62 4.44
N PRO A 162 -4.49 13.54 3.70
CA PRO A 162 -3.83 14.76 3.26
C PRO A 162 -3.44 15.61 4.46
N LEU A 163 -2.31 16.31 4.34
CA LEU A 163 -1.82 17.24 5.34
C LEU A 163 -1.93 18.68 4.82
N ALA A 164 -2.14 19.62 5.72
CA ALA A 164 -1.94 21.03 5.47
C ALA A 164 -0.44 21.31 5.28
N ASP A 165 -0.15 22.35 4.50
CA ASP A 165 1.21 22.82 4.22
C ASP A 165 1.90 23.36 5.50
#